data_AF-C7XT33-F1
#
_entry.id   AF-C7XT33-F1
#
_cell.length_a   1.000
_cell.length_b   1.000
_cell.length_c   1.000
_cell.angle_alpha   90.00
_cell.angle_beta   90.00
_cell.angle_gamma   90.00
#
_symmetry.space_group_name_H-M   'P 1'
#
loop_
_entity.id
_entity.type
_entity.pdbx_description
1 polymer ?
#
loop_
_entity_poly.entity_id
_entity_poly.type
_entity_poly.pdbx_seq_one_letter_code
_entity_poly.pdbx_strand_id
1 'polypeptide(L)'
;MSSEEIADKVLNYNQLYWEINKNLLIKLLKQGGNMKRFSIHGTEEGNTTSIKLDEIAILADPDTLLKIGEFIIKTAHVMKGYEVDYSQLQDEVSDFDYKNNTDIIIYNQDYDYKSDID
;
A
#
# COMPACT_ATOMS: atom_id res chain seq x y z
N MET A 1 33.53 -6.18 40.08
CA MET A 1 33.71 -5.71 38.69
C MET A 1 34.11 -4.25 38.72
N SER A 2 35.06 -3.85 37.90
CA SER A 2 35.47 -2.44 37.77
C SER A 2 34.45 -1.64 36.97
N SER A 3 34.51 -0.31 37.09
CA SER A 3 33.68 0.60 36.27
C SER A 3 33.94 0.43 34.77
N GLU A 4 35.18 0.08 34.38
CA GLU A 4 35.56 -0.21 32.99
C GLU A 4 34.90 -1.49 32.48
N GLU A 5 34.88 -2.57 33.29
CA GLU A 5 34.20 -3.82 32.94
C GLU A 5 32.68 -3.64 32.77
N ILE A 6 32.08 -2.67 33.47
CA ILE A 6 30.66 -2.32 33.32
C ILE A 6 30.44 -1.55 32.02
N ALA A 7 31.30 -0.56 31.72
CA ALA A 7 31.20 0.24 30.49
C ALA A 7 31.33 -0.63 29.23
N ASP A 8 32.27 -1.56 29.21
CA ASP A 8 32.48 -2.48 28.07
C ASP A 8 31.27 -3.41 27.86
N LYS A 9 30.63 -3.88 28.93
CA LYS A 9 29.41 -4.69 28.83
C LYS A 9 28.24 -3.89 28.26
N VAL A 10 28.07 -2.64 28.68
CA VAL A 10 27.00 -1.77 28.18
C VAL A 10 27.22 -1.46 26.70
N LEU A 11 28.45 -1.17 26.29
CA LEU A 11 28.79 -0.92 24.88
C LEU A 11 28.48 -2.13 24.00
N ASN A 12 28.92 -3.33 24.43
CA ASN A 12 28.64 -4.58 23.72
C ASN A 12 27.15 -4.90 23.65
N TYR A 13 26.40 -4.66 24.72
CA TYR A 13 24.95 -4.85 24.73
C TYR A 13 24.25 -3.94 23.72
N ASN A 14 24.61 -2.65 23.69
CA ASN A 14 24.04 -1.69 22.74
C ASN A 14 24.38 -2.06 21.29
N GLN A 15 25.61 -2.49 21.03
CA GLN A 15 26.02 -2.92 19.69
C GLN A 15 25.26 -4.18 19.22
N LEU A 16 25.08 -5.16 20.12
CA LEU A 16 24.27 -6.35 19.85
C LEU A 16 22.81 -6.00 19.59
N TYR A 17 22.24 -5.09 20.38
CA TYR A 17 20.86 -4.60 20.20
C TYR A 17 20.68 -3.95 18.82
N TRP A 18 21.62 -3.12 18.39
CA TRP A 18 21.57 -2.50 17.07
C TRP A 18 21.65 -3.52 15.93
N GLU A 19 22.57 -4.49 16.03
CA GLU A 19 22.71 -5.54 15.01
C GLU A 19 21.47 -6.45 14.92
N ILE A 20 20.85 -6.80 16.05
CA ILE A 20 19.60 -7.58 16.05
C ILE A 20 18.48 -6.81 15.32
N ASN A 21 18.28 -5.54 15.65
CA ASN A 21 17.22 -4.74 15.04
C ASN A 21 17.45 -4.50 13.55
N LYS A 22 18.70 -4.25 13.14
CA LYS A 22 19.08 -4.12 11.72
C LYS A 22 18.81 -5.41 10.95
N ASN A 23 19.15 -6.56 11.50
CA ASN A 23 18.92 -7.85 10.85
C ASN A 23 17.42 -8.20 10.78
N LEU A 24 16.63 -7.82 11.79
CA LEU A 24 15.18 -7.96 11.76
C LEU A 24 14.56 -7.08 10.66
N LEU A 25 14.97 -5.82 10.56
CA LEU A 25 14.52 -4.90 9.51
C LEU A 25 14.88 -5.43 8.12
N ILE A 26 16.12 -5.87 7.91
CA ILE A 26 16.56 -6.49 6.65
C ILE A 26 15.75 -7.75 6.35
N LYS A 27 15.46 -8.58 7.35
CA LYS A 27 14.65 -9.78 7.18
C LYS A 27 13.21 -9.43 6.79
N LEU A 28 12.60 -8.41 7.39
CA LEU A 28 11.27 -7.92 7.03
C LEU A 28 11.25 -7.35 5.61
N LEU A 29 12.28 -6.58 5.23
CA LEU A 29 12.44 -6.06 3.86
C LEU A 29 12.69 -7.17 2.82
N LYS A 30 13.40 -8.25 3.20
CA LYS A 30 13.67 -9.42 2.35
C LYS A 30 12.53 -10.45 2.35
N GLN A 31 11.65 -10.42 3.34
CA GLN A 31 10.44 -11.24 3.42
C GLN A 31 9.28 -10.67 2.60
N GLY A 32 9.49 -9.54 1.90
CA GLY A 32 8.60 -9.12 0.83
C GLY A 32 8.49 -10.26 -0.18
N GLY A 33 7.35 -10.96 -0.16
CA GLY A 33 7.03 -11.94 -1.18
C GLY A 33 7.11 -11.26 -2.55
N ASN A 34 7.63 -11.97 -3.55
CA ASN A 34 7.67 -11.46 -4.91
C ASN A 34 6.27 -10.94 -5.29
N MET A 35 6.18 -9.66 -5.65
CA MET A 35 4.95 -9.11 -6.17
C MET A 35 4.52 -9.95 -7.37
N LYS A 36 3.29 -10.44 -7.34
CA LYS A 36 2.68 -11.04 -8.53
C LYS A 36 2.48 -9.95 -9.58
N ARG A 37 2.31 -10.37 -10.83
CA ARG A 37 1.96 -9.45 -11.92
C ARG A 37 0.66 -8.73 -11.58
N PHE A 38 0.62 -7.42 -11.79
CA PHE A 38 -0.57 -6.58 -11.72
C PHE A 38 -0.64 -5.71 -12.99
N SER A 39 -1.78 -5.07 -13.21
CA SER A 39 -1.98 -4.07 -14.26
C SER A 39 -2.72 -2.88 -13.68
N ILE A 40 -2.38 -1.68 -14.16
CA ILE A 40 -3.10 -0.46 -13.85
C ILE A 40 -3.82 -0.01 -15.11
N HIS A 41 -5.04 0.46 -14.94
CA HIS A 41 -5.85 1.01 -16.01
C HIS A 41 -6.37 2.39 -15.61
N GLY A 42 -6.60 3.24 -16.61
CA GLY A 42 -7.17 4.57 -16.44
C GLY A 42 -8.29 4.79 -17.44
N THR A 43 -9.31 5.54 -17.02
CA THR A 43 -10.41 5.96 -17.87
C THR A 43 -10.44 7.49 -17.83
N GLU A 44 -10.44 8.13 -18.99
CA GLU A 44 -10.55 9.58 -19.09
C GLU A 44 -11.96 10.03 -18.69
N GLU A 45 -12.07 11.24 -18.11
CA GLU A 45 -13.36 11.83 -17.77
C GLU A 45 -14.28 11.90 -19.00
N GLY A 46 -15.52 11.42 -18.84
CA GLY A 46 -16.51 11.38 -19.93
C GLY A 46 -16.29 10.26 -20.96
N ASN A 47 -15.29 9.39 -20.75
CA ASN A 47 -15.06 8.21 -21.56
C ASN A 47 -15.46 6.94 -20.77
N THR A 48 -15.88 5.89 -21.47
CA THR A 48 -16.11 4.56 -20.89
C THR A 48 -14.95 3.61 -21.19
N THR A 49 -14.10 3.94 -22.16
CA THR A 49 -12.99 3.08 -22.57
C THR A 49 -11.83 3.20 -21.60
N SER A 50 -11.51 2.08 -20.97
CA SER A 50 -10.35 1.98 -20.07
C SER A 50 -9.08 1.60 -20.85
N ILE A 51 -7.99 2.34 -20.64
CA ILE A 51 -6.67 2.09 -21.23
C ILE A 51 -5.70 1.54 -20.19
N LYS A 52 -4.81 0.63 -20.59
CA LYS A 52 -3.75 0.14 -19.71
C LYS A 52 -2.66 1.20 -19.57
N LEU A 53 -2.25 1.49 -18.34
CA LEU A 53 -1.23 2.48 -18.01
C LEU A 53 0.12 1.80 -17.68
N ASP A 54 1.21 2.46 -18.05
CA ASP A 54 2.56 2.09 -17.61
C ASP A 54 2.89 2.72 -16.24
N GLU A 55 2.32 3.89 -15.95
CA GLU A 55 2.51 4.63 -14.70
C GLU A 55 1.28 5.42 -14.28
N ILE A 56 1.20 5.73 -12.97
CA ILE A 56 0.27 6.72 -12.43
C ILE A 56 1.07 7.80 -11.69
N ALA A 57 0.67 9.06 -11.85
CA ALA A 57 1.18 10.19 -11.09
C ALA A 57 0.05 10.75 -10.23
N ILE A 58 0.27 10.83 -8.92
CA ILE A 58 -0.70 11.39 -7.96
C ILE A 58 -0.15 12.72 -7.45
N LEU A 59 -0.87 13.80 -7.69
CA LEU A 59 -0.57 15.13 -7.16
C LEU A 59 -1.59 15.46 -6.07
N ALA A 60 -1.15 15.42 -4.81
CA ALA A 60 -2.01 15.66 -3.66
C ALA A 60 -1.20 16.15 -2.45
N ASP A 61 -1.87 16.72 -1.46
CA ASP A 61 -1.28 17.02 -0.16
C ASP A 61 -1.02 15.72 0.66
N PRO A 62 -0.17 15.78 1.71
CA PRO A 62 0.16 14.61 2.51
C PRO A 62 -1.03 13.91 3.18
N ASP A 63 -2.05 14.65 3.63
CA ASP A 63 -3.21 14.05 4.32
C ASP A 63 -4.07 13.28 3.31
N THR A 64 -4.23 13.82 2.10
CA THR A 64 -4.89 13.12 1.00
C THR A 64 -4.13 11.83 0.61
N LEU A 65 -2.80 11.88 0.54
CA LEU A 65 -1.98 10.70 0.26
C LEU A 65 -2.12 9.62 1.35
N LEU A 66 -2.22 10.02 2.62
CA LEU A 66 -2.45 9.09 3.73
C LEU A 66 -3.80 8.39 3.58
N LYS A 67 -4.88 9.12 3.29
CA LYS A 67 -6.21 8.53 3.07
C LYS A 67 -6.24 7.52 1.92
N ILE A 68 -5.59 7.86 0.80
CA ILE A 68 -5.44 6.93 -0.35
C ILE A 68 -4.67 5.66 0.07
N GLY A 69 -3.57 5.83 0.82
CA GLY A 69 -2.79 4.71 1.33
C GLY A 69 -3.58 3.81 2.29
N GLU A 70 -4.34 4.40 3.21
CA GLU A 70 -5.23 3.70 4.13
C GLU A 70 -6.30 2.89 3.38
N PHE A 71 -6.92 3.49 2.37
CA PHE A 71 -7.87 2.80 1.49
C PHE A 71 -7.26 1.57 0.81
N ILE A 72 -6.06 1.71 0.21
CA ILE A 72 -5.37 0.59 -0.46
C ILE A 72 -5.05 -0.53 0.54
N ILE A 73 -4.51 -0.18 1.71
CA ILE A 73 -4.13 -1.15 2.75
C ILE A 73 -5.37 -1.88 3.29
N LYS A 74 -6.43 -1.14 3.61
CA LYS A 74 -7.70 -1.70 4.08
C LYS A 74 -8.28 -2.66 3.05
N THR A 75 -8.36 -2.23 1.79
CA THR A 75 -8.90 -3.05 0.69
C THR A 75 -8.10 -4.33 0.52
N ALA A 76 -6.77 -4.27 0.54
CA ALA A 76 -5.92 -5.46 0.45
C ALA A 76 -6.14 -6.45 1.60
N HIS A 77 -6.34 -5.95 2.83
CA HIS A 77 -6.66 -6.79 3.98
C HIS A 77 -8.03 -7.46 3.84
N VAL A 78 -9.03 -6.71 3.36
CA VAL A 78 -10.39 -7.22 3.15
C VAL A 78 -10.38 -8.29 2.05
N MET A 79 -9.79 -8.02 0.88
CA MET A 79 -9.70 -8.98 -0.23
C MET A 79 -8.95 -10.28 0.13
N LYS A 80 -7.97 -10.21 1.06
CA LYS A 80 -7.26 -11.40 1.53
C LYS A 80 -8.10 -12.23 2.51
N GLY A 81 -8.96 -11.59 3.30
CA GLY A 81 -9.75 -12.24 4.35
C GLY A 81 -11.18 -12.60 3.93
N TYR A 82 -11.69 -11.99 2.87
CA TYR A 82 -13.09 -12.07 2.42
C TYR A 82 -13.17 -12.12 0.90
N GLU A 83 -14.26 -12.66 0.36
CA GLU A 83 -14.58 -12.68 -1.08
C GLU A 83 -15.10 -11.30 -1.53
N VAL A 84 -14.26 -10.27 -1.42
CA VAL A 84 -14.55 -8.94 -1.98
C VAL A 84 -13.88 -8.84 -3.34
N ASP A 85 -14.71 -8.60 -4.36
CA ASP A 85 -14.31 -8.53 -5.76
C ASP A 85 -13.67 -7.20 -6.12
N TYR A 86 -14.20 -6.09 -5.59
CA TYR A 86 -13.66 -4.76 -5.81
C TYR A 86 -14.03 -3.79 -4.68
N SER A 87 -13.34 -2.64 -4.63
CA SER A 87 -13.66 -1.52 -3.74
C SER A 87 -13.33 -0.20 -4.43
N GLN A 88 -14.07 0.86 -4.09
CA GLN A 88 -13.92 2.20 -4.66
C GLN A 88 -13.56 3.20 -3.55
N LEU A 89 -12.65 4.12 -3.84
CA LEU A 89 -12.22 5.14 -2.86
C LEU A 89 -13.38 6.07 -2.49
N GLN A 90 -14.22 6.42 -3.47
CA GLN A 90 -15.37 7.30 -3.26
C GLN A 90 -16.39 6.76 -2.24
N ASP A 91 -16.49 5.44 -2.08
CA ASP A 91 -17.40 4.81 -1.10
C ASP A 91 -16.83 4.86 0.33
N GLU A 92 -15.52 5.05 0.46
CA GLU A 92 -14.78 4.98 1.73
C GLU A 92 -14.50 6.37 2.33
N VAL A 93 -14.61 7.43 1.52
CA VAL A 93 -14.38 8.82 1.94
C VAL A 93 -15.72 9.56 1.99
N SER A 94 -16.21 9.83 3.20
CA SER A 94 -17.56 10.37 3.42
C SER A 94 -17.81 11.75 2.79
N ASP A 95 -16.75 12.52 2.56
CA ASP A 95 -16.76 13.86 1.96
C ASP A 95 -16.12 13.89 0.56
N PHE A 96 -16.18 12.76 -0.16
CA PHE A 96 -15.60 12.66 -1.50
C PHE A 96 -16.27 13.63 -2.49
N ASP A 97 -15.46 14.46 -3.15
CA ASP A 97 -15.91 15.38 -4.19
C ASP A 97 -15.79 14.75 -5.59
N TYR A 98 -16.87 14.13 -6.04
CA TYR A 98 -16.97 13.47 -7.36
C TYR A 98 -16.67 14.39 -8.55
N LYS A 99 -16.72 15.72 -8.38
CA LYS A 99 -16.43 16.66 -9.48
C LYS A 99 -14.96 17.02 -9.59
N ASN A 100 -14.23 16.96 -8.47
CA ASN A 100 -12.86 17.46 -8.41
C ASN A 100 -11.84 16.35 -8.13
N ASN A 101 -12.28 15.19 -7.66
CA ASN A 101 -11.41 14.09 -7.31
C ASN A 101 -11.56 12.92 -8.30
N THR A 102 -10.43 12.32 -8.66
CA THR A 102 -10.41 11.06 -9.39
C THR A 102 -10.68 9.90 -8.42
N ASP A 103 -11.63 9.04 -8.77
CA ASP A 103 -11.89 7.81 -7.99
C ASP A 103 -10.79 6.76 -8.25
N ILE A 104 -10.50 5.95 -7.23
CA ILE A 104 -9.55 4.84 -7.31
C ILE A 104 -10.32 3.56 -7.05
N ILE A 105 -10.38 2.70 -8.07
CA ILE A 105 -11.03 1.41 -7.99
C ILE A 105 -9.97 0.32 -7.93
N ILE A 106 -10.06 -0.54 -6.93
CA ILE A 106 -9.18 -1.69 -6.76
C ILE A 106 -10.00 -2.94 -7.01
N TYR A 107 -9.55 -3.75 -7.96
CA TYR A 107 -10.14 -5.04 -8.30
C TYR A 107 -9.27 -6.17 -7.73
N ASN A 108 -9.92 -7.22 -7.24
CA ASN A 108 -9.26 -8.46 -6.87
C ASN A 108 -8.78 -9.19 -8.14
N GLN A 109 -7.69 -9.97 -8.04
CA GLN A 109 -6.99 -10.54 -9.19
C GLN A 109 -7.87 -11.45 -10.08
N ASP A 110 -8.94 -12.00 -9.51
CA ASP A 110 -9.83 -12.98 -10.15
C ASP A 110 -11.10 -12.32 -10.72
N TYR A 111 -11.25 -11.00 -10.56
CA TYR A 111 -12.41 -10.26 -11.05
C TYR A 111 -12.27 -9.90 -12.54
N ASP A 112 -13.25 -10.30 -13.35
CA ASP A 112 -13.32 -9.95 -14.78
C ASP A 112 -14.05 -8.61 -14.97
N TYR A 113 -13.38 -7.51 -14.61
CA TYR A 113 -13.98 -6.15 -14.66
C TYR A 113 -14.42 -5.70 -16.06
N LYS A 114 -14.04 -6.43 -17.11
CA LYS A 114 -14.44 -6.10 -18.49
C LYS A 114 -15.94 -6.24 -18.71
N SER A 115 -16.65 -6.99 -17.88
CA SER A 115 -18.12 -7.07 -17.94
C SER A 115 -18.84 -5.80 -17.49
N ASP A 116 -18.17 -4.93 -16.73
CA ASP A 116 -18.79 -3.73 -16.16
C ASP A 116 -18.64 -2.49 -17.06
N ILE A 117 -17.93 -2.64 -18.18
CA ILE A 117 -17.56 -1.56 -19.11
C ILE A 117 -18.32 -1.67 -20.46
N ASP A 118 -19.10 -2.74 -20.67
CA ASP A 118 -19.95 -2.95 -21.84
C ASP A 118 -21.37 -2.39 -21.69
#